data_AF-A0A917P2V5-F1
#
_entry.id   AF-A0A917P2V5-F1
#
_cell.length_a   1.000
_cell.length_b   1.000
_cell.length_c   1.000
_cell.angle_alpha   90.00
_cell.angle_beta   90.00
_cell.angle_gamma   90.00
#
_symmetry.space_group_name_H-M   'P 1'
#
loop_
_entity.id
_entity.type
_entity.pdbx_description
1 polymer ?
#
loop_
_entity_poly.entity_id
_entity_poly.type
_entity_poly.pdbx_seq_one_letter_code
_entity_poly.pdbx_strand_id
1 'polypeptide(L)'
;MRDDMRILAALGIDPAALEPAPEAPLRLSGWQARIHPLSLTRRPCSSCGAPATATQVVSVPGSGLRWRDSCRNCMLAGFRAARS
;
A
#
# COMPACT_ATOMS: atom_id res chain seq x y z
N MET A 1 0.02 -16.13 7.28
CA MET A 1 -0.79 -15.01 6.74
C MET A 1 -0.14 -13.72 7.22
N ARG A 2 0.15 -12.75 6.35
CA ARG A 2 0.67 -11.45 6.80
C ARG A 2 -0.44 -10.75 7.59
N ASP A 3 -0.11 -10.24 8.77
CA ASP A 3 -1.03 -9.42 9.54
C ASP A 3 -0.98 -7.98 9.02
N ASP A 4 -1.77 -7.73 7.97
CA ASP A 4 -1.78 -6.45 7.28
C ASP A 4 -2.18 -5.30 8.21
N MET A 5 -3.13 -5.53 9.13
CA MET A 5 -3.59 -4.51 10.08
C MET A 5 -2.49 -4.08 11.04
N ARG A 6 -1.70 -5.03 11.55
CA ARG A 6 -0.53 -4.71 12.38
C ARG A 6 0.51 -3.88 11.62
N ILE A 7 0.74 -4.18 10.35
CA ILE A 7 1.67 -3.41 9.51
C ILE A 7 1.14 -1.99 9.26
N LEU A 8 -0.16 -1.83 9.00
CA LEU A 8 -0.79 -0.51 8.84
C LEU A 8 -0.65 0.32 10.13
N ALA A 9 -0.94 -0.28 11.28
CA ALA A 9 -0.79 0.38 12.59
C ALA A 9 0.66 0.81 12.86
N ALA A 10 1.64 -0.08 12.62
CA ALA A 10 3.06 0.22 12.81
C ALA A 10 3.58 1.36 11.90
N LEU A 11 2.88 1.65 10.80
CA LEU A 11 3.23 2.71 9.86
C LEU A 11 2.37 3.97 10.04
N GLY A 12 1.48 3.99 11.04
CA GLY A 12 0.56 5.10 11.29
C GLY A 12 -0.44 5.33 10.15
N ILE A 13 -0.80 4.27 9.41
CA ILE A 13 -1.73 4.37 8.27
C ILE A 13 -3.15 4.12 8.79
N ASP A 14 -4.07 5.05 8.54
CA ASP A 14 -5.51 4.83 8.69
C ASP A 14 -6.02 3.90 7.56
N PRO A 15 -6.51 2.69 7.86
CA PRO A 15 -7.01 1.76 6.85
C PRO A 15 -8.21 2.30 6.06
N ALA A 16 -9.05 3.17 6.67
CA ALA A 16 -10.23 3.72 6.02
C ALA A 16 -9.87 4.77 4.95
N ALA A 17 -8.69 5.40 5.07
CA ALA A 17 -8.18 6.39 4.12
C ALA A 17 -7.54 5.76 2.87
N LEU A 18 -7.37 4.44 2.83
CA LEU A 18 -6.77 3.76 1.69
C LEU A 18 -7.76 3.67 0.51
N GLU A 19 -7.24 3.84 -0.70
CA GLU A 19 -8.02 3.66 -1.92
C GLU A 19 -8.48 2.20 -2.08
N PRO A 20 -9.71 1.95 -2.55
CA PRO A 20 -10.17 0.60 -2.91
C PRO A 20 -9.25 -0.06 -3.95
N ALA A 21 -8.92 -1.32 -3.72
CA ALA A 21 -8.22 -2.15 -4.70
C ALA A 21 -9.19 -3.10 -5.41
N PRO A 22 -9.00 -3.38 -6.71
CA PRO A 22 -9.86 -4.32 -7.42
C PRO A 22 -9.65 -5.74 -6.91
N GLU A 23 -10.71 -6.55 -6.93
CA GLU A 23 -10.68 -8.00 -6.67
C GLU A 23 -10.11 -8.77 -7.89
N ALA A 24 -9.00 -8.28 -8.43
CA ALA A 24 -8.31 -8.88 -9.57
C ALA A 24 -6.85 -9.16 -9.20
N PRO A 25 -6.19 -10.14 -9.86
CA PRO A 25 -4.76 -10.33 -9.71
C PRO A 25 -4.00 -9.02 -9.91
N LEU A 26 -3.00 -8.75 -9.07
CA LEU A 26 -2.22 -7.50 -9.09
C LEU A 26 -1.76 -7.14 -10.51
N ARG A 27 -1.27 -8.11 -11.28
CA ARG A 27 -0.79 -7.92 -12.66
C ARG A 27 -1.83 -7.36 -13.63
N LEU A 28 -3.12 -7.48 -13.34
CA LEU A 28 -4.24 -7.00 -14.16
C LEU A 28 -4.86 -5.69 -13.63
N SER A 29 -4.38 -5.19 -12.50
CA SER A 29 -5.01 -4.05 -11.79
C SER A 29 -4.56 -2.66 -12.25
N GLY A 30 -3.59 -2.57 -13.17
CA GLY A 30 -2.96 -1.29 -13.54
C GLY A 30 -1.98 -0.74 -12.51
N TRP A 31 -1.53 -1.56 -11.55
CA TRP A 31 -0.62 -1.19 -10.46
C TRP A 31 0.61 -0.37 -10.87
N GLN A 32 1.15 -0.59 -12.07
CA GLN A 32 2.32 0.13 -12.59
C GLN A 32 2.08 1.64 -12.63
N ALA A 33 0.87 2.08 -13.02
CA ALA A 33 0.54 3.50 -13.07
C ALA A 33 0.61 4.17 -11.69
N ARG A 34 0.45 3.41 -10.59
CA ARG A 34 0.53 3.95 -9.23
C ARG A 34 1.96 4.25 -8.79
N ILE A 35 2.97 3.63 -9.40
CA ILE A 35 4.37 3.71 -8.93
C ILE A 35 5.37 4.18 -9.98
N HIS A 36 5.01 4.14 -11.27
CA HIS A 36 5.92 4.50 -12.34
C HIS A 36 6.30 5.98 -12.25
N PRO A 37 7.60 6.36 -12.32
CA PRO A 37 8.04 7.74 -12.12
C PRO A 37 7.42 8.76 -13.07
N LEU A 38 7.11 8.35 -14.30
CA LEU A 38 6.51 9.20 -15.34
C LEU A 38 4.97 9.13 -15.37
N SER A 39 4.35 8.39 -14.47
CA SER A 39 2.88 8.30 -14.43
C SER A 39 2.28 9.55 -13.81
N LEU A 40 1.30 10.15 -14.50
CA LEU A 40 0.51 11.27 -13.98
C LEU A 40 -0.40 10.86 -12.81
N THR A 41 -0.71 9.57 -12.69
CA THR A 41 -1.54 9.00 -11.62
C THR A 41 -0.70 8.31 -10.56
N ARG A 42 0.61 8.59 -10.51
CA ARG A 42 1.50 8.08 -9.47
C ARG A 42 0.99 8.51 -8.11
N ARG A 43 0.89 7.55 -7.20
CA ARG A 43 0.32 7.77 -5.87
C ARG A 43 1.38 8.17 -4.87
N PRO A 44 1.02 8.97 -3.85
CA PRO A 44 1.88 9.22 -2.71
C PRO A 44 1.94 7.97 -1.82
N CYS A 45 2.97 7.90 -0.98
CA CYS A 45 3.06 6.89 0.07
C CYS A 45 1.92 7.10 1.08
N SER A 46 1.17 6.04 1.37
CA SER A 46 0.05 6.06 2.31
C SER A 46 0.43 6.43 3.75
N SER A 47 1.72 6.37 4.11
CA SER A 47 2.24 6.68 5.45
C SER A 47 2.82 8.09 5.56
N CYS A 48 3.60 8.54 4.57
CA CYS A 48 4.38 9.78 4.69
C CYS A 48 4.21 10.77 3.53
N GLY A 49 3.38 10.46 2.53
CA GLY A 49 3.12 11.34 1.39
C GLY A 49 4.21 11.34 0.30
N ALA A 50 5.43 10.86 0.58
CA ALA A 50 6.51 10.81 -0.41
C ALA A 50 6.15 9.96 -1.64
N PRO A 51 6.70 10.21 -2.84
CA PRO A 51 6.32 9.49 -4.06
C PRO A 51 6.45 7.96 -3.92
N ALA A 52 5.39 7.22 -4.24
CA ALA A 52 5.41 5.76 -4.12
C ALA A 52 6.35 5.12 -5.14
N THR A 53 7.06 4.07 -4.71
CA THR A 53 7.92 3.23 -5.57
C THR A 53 7.50 1.76 -5.53
N ALA A 54 6.58 1.42 -4.64
CA ALA A 54 6.01 0.09 -4.48
C ALA A 54 4.53 0.24 -4.12
N THR A 55 3.73 -0.74 -4.52
CA THR A 55 2.31 -0.81 -4.20
C THR A 55 1.95 -2.26 -3.91
N GLN A 56 0.96 -2.45 -3.04
CA GLN A 56 0.44 -3.76 -2.71
C GLN A 56 -1.05 -3.66 -2.38
N VAL A 57 -1.74 -4.77 -2.50
CA VAL A 57 -3.12 -4.91 -2.02
C VAL A 57 -3.08 -5.53 -0.62
N VAL A 58 -3.79 -4.91 0.32
CA VAL A 58 -3.95 -5.40 1.70
C VAL A 58 -5.43 -5.66 1.98
N SER A 59 -5.71 -6.64 2.83
CA SER A 59 -7.08 -6.91 3.29
C SER A 59 -7.39 -6.12 4.56
N VAL A 60 -8.42 -5.29 4.51
CA VAL A 60 -8.87 -4.48 5.66
C VAL A 60 -10.24 -4.98 6.14
N PRO A 61 -10.35 -5.47 7.39
CA PRO A 61 -11.63 -5.91 7.95
C PRO A 61 -12.70 -4.81 7.82
N GLY A 62 -13.88 -5.16 7.32
CA GLY A 62 -15.00 -4.23 7.10
C GLY A 62 -14.83 -3.24 5.93
N SER A 63 -13.65 -3.13 5.34
CA SER A 63 -13.37 -2.20 4.22
C SER A 63 -12.93 -2.88 2.92
N GLY A 64 -12.71 -4.19 2.94
CA GLY A 64 -12.34 -4.99 1.78
C GLY A 64 -10.86 -4.83 1.38
N LEU A 65 -10.57 -5.06 0.11
CA LEU A 65 -9.23 -4.91 -0.45
C LEU A 65 -8.87 -3.44 -0.64
N ARG A 66 -7.67 -3.05 -0.20
CA ARG A 66 -7.18 -1.67 -0.24
C ARG A 66 -5.78 -1.57 -0.80
N TRP A 67 -5.49 -0.48 -1.49
CA TRP A 67 -4.15 -0.15 -1.96
C TRP A 67 -3.31 0.42 -0.81
N ARG A 68 -2.15 -0.17 -0.58
CA ARG A 68 -1.10 0.42 0.26
C ARG A 68 0.11 0.77 -0.62
N ASP A 69 0.21 2.05 -0.96
CA ASP A 69 1.33 2.59 -1.73
C ASP A 69 2.46 3.03 -0.79
N SER A 70 3.71 2.75 -1.16
CA SER A 70 4.86 2.94 -0.28
C SER A 70 6.04 3.58 -1.00
N CYS A 71 6.66 4.57 -0.36
CA CYS A 71 8.03 4.97 -0.68
C CYS A 71 9.01 3.87 -0.22
N ARG A 72 10.27 3.94 -0.64
CA ARG A 72 11.29 2.93 -0.30
C ARG A 72 11.45 2.75 1.22
N ASN A 73 11.46 3.84 1.98
CA ASN A 73 11.69 3.79 3.43
C ASN A 73 10.51 3.14 4.17
N CYS A 74 9.27 3.58 3.90
CA CYS A 74 8.07 2.99 4.52
C CYS A 74 7.82 1.56 4.06
N MET A 75 8.24 1.19 2.84
CA MET A 75 8.23 -0.21 2.39
C MET A 75 9.13 -1.07 3.27
N LEU A 76 10.39 -0.67 3.47
CA LEU A 76 11.35 -1.39 4.32
C LEU A 76 10.91 -1.43 5.78
N ALA A 77 10.34 -0.34 6.30
CA ALA A 77 9.76 -0.31 7.65
C ALA A 77 8.62 -1.33 7.79
N GLY A 78 7.71 -1.40 6.82
CA GLY A 78 6.65 -2.40 6.80
C GLY A 78 7.17 -3.84 6.74
N PHE A 79 8.24 -4.11 5.97
CA PHE A 79 8.90 -5.43 5.96
C PHE A 79 9.54 -5.80 7.29
N ARG A 80 10.01 -4.82 8.08
CA ARG A 80 10.52 -5.06 9.44
C ARG A 80 9.36 -5.36 10.39
N ALA A 81 8.29 -4.56 10.34
CA ALA A 81 7.07 -4.77 11.14
C ALA A 81 6.39 -6.12 10.86
N ALA A 82 6.46 -6.63 9.63
CA ALA A 82 5.91 -7.94 9.29
C ALA A 82 6.68 -9.13 9.89
N ARG A 83 7.93 -8.92 10.32
CA ARG A 83 8.84 -9.95 10.85
C ARG A 83 8.99 -9.93 12.38
N SER A 84 8.64 -8.81 13.03
CA SER A 84 8.39 -8.76 14.48
C SER A 84 7.16 -9.57 14.85
#